data_AF-A0A8H6CF38-F1
#
_entry.id   AF-A0A8H6CF38-F1
#
_cell.length_a   1.000
_cell.length_b   1.000
_cell.length_c   1.000
_cell.angle_alpha   90.00
_cell.angle_beta   90.00
_cell.angle_gamma   90.00
#
_symmetry.space_group_name_H-M   'P 1'
#
loop_
_entity.id
_entity.type
_entity.pdbx_description
1 polymer ?
#
loop_
_entity_poly.entity_id
_entity_poly.type
_entity_poly.pdbx_seq_one_letter_code
_entity_poly.pdbx_strand_id
1 'polypeptide(L)'
;MATTINVVKLEPTNDGQDPPKILNFETVASYNWLDEPTPTILVPGTPPIWVPPQISPALKPDIGGRYVDQNADRTPGSPLQALIHAVQTCQPDFDFTNVDIVTDRKPVRCLLGFVNAEPVAFKFGISVVGNTALFTRMEERTRDQPSRRYNGYRDAFEQQYTKIPASAARSTSHHRVVKYDFADLTILVRYAVDAYLGDLAKALMHADGIENTDPGPLVKQRENMNIEGNPPSKTLSSNTPVTVIDGGRHIPHAATLELTTRTKHSQAPDSIEQKLPDFWISQTLNYHLCLHRETKEKSSRSTIFHRIRLIPMGDLLLDWEKTNAEKLRALGHVLRRVIEAAKELGGSCIVSSDKSEGASLKVSRAEEDEVPALPKDMRSLFLPIKNEAVDVPMKQEEVAGQDGTRKRKSGTEHAPELTGSPPARRTALNSISRTPGEVTVPTEDGGVTKTASTRAYDGTRKRKLDAEDAPELTDSPPARRRALKSVLSTSEEVVTTIKEEEPSVKIKDEPVDTEMAL
;
A
#
# COMPACT_ATOMS: atom_id res chain seq x y z
N MET A 1 -28.43 4.11 -20.86
CA MET A 1 -27.99 3.60 -19.54
C MET A 1 -27.43 4.78 -18.75
N ALA A 2 -27.59 4.79 -17.42
CA ALA A 2 -26.93 5.79 -16.60
C ALA A 2 -25.41 5.72 -16.81
N THR A 3 -24.75 6.86 -16.93
CA THR A 3 -23.28 6.97 -17.01
C THR A 3 -22.66 7.31 -15.67
N THR A 4 -23.50 7.61 -14.67
CA THR A 4 -23.10 8.04 -13.34
C THR A 4 -24.15 7.62 -12.32
N ILE A 5 -23.69 7.19 -11.15
CA ILE A 5 -24.50 6.93 -9.96
C ILE A 5 -23.89 7.73 -8.79
N ASN A 6 -24.75 8.42 -8.04
CA ASN A 6 -24.35 9.10 -6.81
C ASN A 6 -24.50 8.14 -5.62
N VAL A 7 -23.47 8.03 -4.81
CA VAL A 7 -23.44 7.23 -3.59
C VAL A 7 -23.37 8.18 -2.41
N VAL A 8 -24.39 8.16 -1.55
CA VAL A 8 -24.43 8.95 -0.33
C VAL A 8 -23.93 8.11 0.85
N LYS A 9 -23.32 8.76 1.85
CA LYS A 9 -23.10 8.09 3.13
C LYS A 9 -24.44 7.87 3.82
N LEU A 10 -24.60 6.74 4.50
CA LEU A 10 -25.75 6.58 5.39
C LEU A 10 -25.62 7.56 6.56
N GLU A 11 -26.76 8.10 6.99
CA GLU A 11 -26.83 8.71 8.31
C GLU A 11 -26.59 7.62 9.37
N PRO A 12 -25.94 7.95 10.50
CA PRO A 12 -25.72 6.99 11.58
C PRO A 12 -27.06 6.46 12.07
N THR A 13 -27.36 5.19 11.78
CA THR A 13 -28.54 4.50 12.30
C THR A 13 -28.07 3.36 13.18
N ASN A 14 -28.45 3.41 14.46
CA ASN A 14 -28.26 2.29 15.36
C ASN A 14 -29.30 1.21 15.03
N ASP A 15 -28.89 0.26 14.19
CA ASP A 15 -29.68 -0.90 13.78
C ASP A 15 -29.68 -2.03 14.84
N GLY A 16 -29.05 -1.79 16.00
CA GLY A 16 -28.92 -2.76 17.09
C GLY A 16 -27.88 -3.86 16.83
N GLN A 17 -27.17 -3.83 15.70
CA GLN A 17 -26.05 -4.74 15.43
C GLN A 17 -24.75 -4.16 15.97
N ASP A 18 -23.80 -5.02 16.31
CA ASP A 18 -22.45 -4.54 16.64
C ASP A 18 -21.81 -3.83 15.44
N PRO A 19 -21.00 -2.78 15.68
CA PRO A 19 -20.29 -2.11 14.60
C PRO A 19 -19.28 -3.06 13.95
N PRO A 20 -19.08 -2.97 12.62
CA PRO A 20 -18.14 -3.83 11.93
C PRO A 20 -16.72 -3.55 12.42
N LYS A 21 -15.96 -4.63 12.63
CA LYS A 21 -14.56 -4.61 13.07
C LYS A 21 -13.71 -5.35 12.04
N ILE A 22 -12.41 -5.09 12.04
CA ILE A 22 -11.46 -5.93 11.29
C ILE A 22 -11.31 -7.27 12.02
N LEU A 23 -11.56 -8.36 11.31
CA LEU A 23 -11.48 -9.74 11.78
C LEU A 23 -10.57 -10.57 10.85
N ASN A 24 -10.13 -11.74 11.32
CA ASN A 24 -9.38 -12.72 10.50
C ASN A 24 -8.17 -12.10 9.77
N PHE A 25 -7.46 -11.20 10.44
CA PHE A 25 -6.29 -10.53 9.89
C PHE A 25 -5.13 -11.49 9.66
N GLU A 26 -4.58 -11.47 8.45
CA GLU A 26 -3.44 -12.29 8.03
C GLU A 26 -2.51 -11.46 7.12
N THR A 27 -1.19 -11.63 7.28
CA THR A 27 -0.23 -11.20 6.26
C THR A 27 -0.07 -12.32 5.24
N VAL A 28 -0.50 -12.09 4.00
CA VAL A 28 -0.47 -13.14 2.96
C VAL A 28 0.77 -13.09 2.08
N ALA A 29 1.34 -11.89 1.89
CA ALA A 29 2.54 -11.72 1.10
C ALA A 29 3.26 -10.40 1.43
N SER A 30 4.50 -10.29 0.98
CA SER A 30 5.26 -9.05 0.97
C SER A 30 6.15 -8.99 -0.26
N TYR A 31 6.54 -7.79 -0.66
CA TYR A 31 7.51 -7.62 -1.74
C TYR A 31 8.30 -6.32 -1.59
N ASN A 32 9.51 -6.28 -2.16
CA ASN A 32 10.24 -5.03 -2.35
C ASN A 32 10.29 -4.70 -3.83
N TRP A 33 10.14 -3.43 -4.20
CA TRP A 33 10.58 -2.97 -5.51
C TRP A 33 12.09 -2.84 -5.54
N LEU A 34 12.74 -3.45 -6.52
CA LEU A 34 14.18 -3.31 -6.73
C LEU A 34 14.47 -2.19 -7.73
N ASP A 35 15.58 -1.48 -7.53
CA ASP A 35 16.06 -0.47 -8.47
C ASP A 35 16.68 -1.11 -9.71
N GLU A 36 15.85 -1.69 -10.58
CA GLU A 36 16.29 -2.35 -11.81
C GLU A 36 15.73 -1.65 -13.07
N PRO A 37 16.37 -1.84 -14.25
CA PRO A 37 15.89 -1.27 -15.51
C PRO A 37 14.49 -1.76 -15.90
N THR A 38 14.16 -3.00 -15.56
CA THR A 38 12.83 -3.59 -15.74
C THR A 38 12.09 -3.65 -14.40
N PRO A 39 10.75 -3.54 -14.38
CA PRO A 39 9.97 -3.72 -13.15
C PRO A 39 10.28 -5.06 -12.52
N THR A 40 10.95 -5.03 -11.36
CA THR A 40 11.43 -6.22 -10.67
C THR A 40 11.07 -6.15 -9.20
N ILE A 41 10.47 -7.21 -8.68
CA ILE A 41 10.14 -7.36 -7.27
C ILE A 41 10.91 -8.52 -6.64
N LEU A 42 11.29 -8.34 -5.38
CA LEU A 42 11.77 -9.41 -4.51
C LEU A 42 10.61 -9.94 -3.66
N VAL A 43 10.42 -11.26 -3.62
CA VAL A 43 9.34 -11.93 -2.91
C VAL A 43 9.89 -13.15 -2.13
N PRO A 44 9.46 -13.40 -0.88
CA PRO A 44 8.87 -12.42 0.00
C PRO A 44 9.81 -11.22 0.15
N GLY A 45 9.26 -10.03 0.25
CA GLY A 45 10.07 -8.85 0.53
C GLY A 45 10.59 -8.84 1.97
N THR A 46 11.69 -8.13 2.21
CA THR A 46 12.19 -7.78 3.55
C THR A 46 12.29 -6.26 3.70
N PRO A 47 11.59 -5.65 4.68
CA PRO A 47 11.72 -4.22 4.93
C PRO A 47 13.09 -3.88 5.53
N PRO A 48 13.53 -2.61 5.48
CA PRO A 48 14.73 -2.16 6.19
C PRO A 48 14.66 -2.48 7.69
N ILE A 49 15.77 -2.90 8.29
CA ILE A 49 15.88 -3.06 9.75
C ILE A 49 16.09 -1.68 10.39
N TRP A 50 15.39 -1.40 11.48
CA TRP A 50 15.63 -0.23 12.33
C TRP A 50 16.97 -0.38 13.07
N VAL A 51 17.92 0.49 12.76
CA VAL A 51 19.28 0.49 13.33
C VAL A 51 19.72 1.95 13.60
N PRO A 52 19.20 2.58 14.66
CA PRO A 52 19.51 3.97 14.95
C PRO A 52 21.02 4.13 15.27
N PRO A 53 21.67 5.21 14.82
CA PRO A 53 23.04 5.50 15.22
C PRO A 53 23.11 5.83 16.71
N GLN A 54 24.24 5.51 17.34
CA GLN A 54 24.49 5.84 18.75
C GLN A 54 24.45 7.36 19.00
N ILE A 55 24.91 8.14 18.02
CA ILE A 55 24.88 9.61 18.07
C ILE A 55 24.14 10.09 16.83
N SER A 56 23.06 10.86 17.03
CA SER A 56 22.28 11.47 15.94
C SER A 56 23.15 12.43 15.11
N PRO A 57 23.44 12.14 13.84
CA PRO A 57 24.21 13.04 13.00
C PRO A 57 23.37 14.21 12.52
N ALA A 58 24.03 15.29 12.11
CA ALA A 58 23.40 16.35 11.36
C ALA A 58 23.11 15.87 9.93
N LEU A 59 21.85 15.94 9.50
CA LEU A 59 21.38 15.51 8.19
C LEU A 59 21.14 16.70 7.28
N LYS A 60 21.54 16.53 6.01
CA LYS A 60 21.23 17.48 4.94
C LYS A 60 19.79 17.26 4.46
N PRO A 61 19.12 18.30 3.94
CA PRO A 61 17.78 18.16 3.40
C PRO A 61 17.78 17.24 2.19
N ASP A 62 16.66 16.56 2.01
CA ASP A 62 16.44 15.72 0.84
C ASP A 62 16.31 16.60 -0.40
N ILE A 63 16.83 16.08 -1.51
CA ILE A 63 16.83 16.72 -2.83
C ILE A 63 16.29 15.71 -3.83
N GLY A 64 15.49 16.18 -4.79
CA GLY A 64 14.89 15.31 -5.81
C GLY A 64 13.44 14.98 -5.51
N GLY A 65 12.83 14.24 -6.46
CA GLY A 65 11.44 13.80 -6.37
C GLY A 65 11.35 12.42 -5.73
N ARG A 66 10.23 12.17 -5.04
CA ARG A 66 9.87 10.86 -4.49
C ARG A 66 8.80 10.20 -5.34
N TYR A 67 8.61 8.91 -5.15
CA TYR A 67 7.41 8.25 -5.66
C TYR A 67 6.20 8.71 -4.85
N VAL A 68 5.19 9.20 -5.56
CA VAL A 68 3.84 9.37 -5.02
C VAL A 68 3.15 8.01 -5.04
N ASP A 69 3.19 7.34 -6.19
CA ASP A 69 2.74 5.95 -6.39
C ASP A 69 3.77 5.18 -7.21
N GLN A 70 4.61 4.41 -6.52
CA GLN A 70 5.65 3.63 -7.18
C GLN A 70 5.10 2.47 -8.00
N ASN A 71 3.96 1.90 -7.61
CA ASN A 71 3.39 0.76 -8.33
C ASN A 71 2.84 1.24 -9.67
N ALA A 72 2.09 2.34 -9.69
CA ALA A 72 1.66 2.96 -10.94
C ALA A 72 2.83 3.55 -11.75
N ASP A 73 3.95 3.91 -11.11
CA ASP A 73 5.14 4.36 -11.85
C ASP A 73 5.85 3.21 -12.58
N ARG A 74 6.08 2.09 -11.89
CA ARG A 74 6.80 0.93 -12.41
C ARG A 74 5.92 0.13 -13.38
N THR A 75 4.62 0.06 -13.13
CA THR A 75 3.62 -0.65 -13.96
C THR A 75 2.37 0.21 -14.19
N PRO A 76 2.42 1.25 -15.06
CA PRO A 76 1.29 2.17 -15.29
C PRO A 76 0.00 1.51 -15.80
N GLY A 77 0.12 0.44 -16.61
CA GLY A 77 -1.02 -0.31 -17.13
C GLY A 77 -1.57 -1.36 -16.16
N SER A 78 -0.92 -1.57 -15.02
CA SER A 78 -1.25 -2.68 -14.11
C SER A 78 -0.73 -2.46 -12.67
N PRO A 79 -1.11 -1.38 -11.95
CA PRO A 79 -0.57 -1.04 -10.64
C PRO A 79 -0.82 -2.08 -9.54
N LEU A 80 -1.76 -3.02 -9.73
CA LEU A 80 -2.00 -4.14 -8.80
C LEU A 80 -1.21 -5.42 -9.16
N GLN A 81 -0.48 -5.45 -10.27
CA GLN A 81 0.21 -6.67 -10.74
C GLN A 81 1.24 -7.20 -9.74
N ALA A 82 2.06 -6.31 -9.15
CA ALA A 82 3.06 -6.72 -8.16
C ALA A 82 2.43 -7.32 -6.89
N LEU A 83 1.24 -6.85 -6.50
CA LEU A 83 0.46 -7.40 -5.38
C LEU A 83 0.09 -8.86 -5.68
N ILE A 84 -0.48 -9.12 -6.86
CA ILE A 84 -0.94 -10.47 -7.22
C ILE A 84 0.23 -11.43 -7.38
N HIS A 85 1.31 -11.02 -8.05
CA HIS A 85 2.51 -11.86 -8.15
C HIS A 85 3.10 -12.21 -6.79
N ALA A 86 3.14 -11.26 -5.86
CA ALA A 86 3.61 -11.53 -4.51
C ALA A 86 2.75 -12.58 -3.79
N VAL A 87 1.42 -12.48 -3.91
CA VAL A 87 0.50 -13.46 -3.34
C VAL A 87 0.66 -14.84 -3.97
N GLN A 88 0.69 -14.96 -5.31
CA GLN A 88 0.89 -16.25 -5.97
C GLN A 88 2.23 -16.91 -5.62
N THR A 89 3.27 -16.11 -5.35
CA THR A 89 4.60 -16.65 -5.00
C THR A 89 4.62 -17.09 -3.54
N CYS A 90 4.08 -16.30 -2.62
CA CYS A 90 4.05 -16.65 -1.19
C CYS A 90 3.01 -17.72 -0.84
N GLN A 91 1.89 -17.75 -1.58
CA GLN A 91 0.74 -18.64 -1.37
C GLN A 91 0.25 -19.16 -2.74
N PRO A 92 0.90 -20.19 -3.31
CA PRO A 92 0.56 -20.72 -4.64
C PRO A 92 -0.89 -21.21 -4.77
N ASP A 93 -1.47 -21.70 -3.67
CA ASP A 93 -2.83 -22.22 -3.61
C ASP A 93 -3.87 -21.17 -3.17
N PHE A 94 -3.51 -19.88 -3.19
CA PHE A 94 -4.41 -18.82 -2.77
C PHE A 94 -5.64 -18.73 -3.68
N ASP A 95 -6.82 -18.84 -3.09
CA ASP A 95 -8.10 -18.69 -3.80
C ASP A 95 -8.51 -17.21 -3.91
N PHE A 96 -8.25 -16.62 -5.07
CA PHE A 96 -8.66 -15.26 -5.39
C PHE A 96 -10.17 -15.13 -5.65
N THR A 97 -10.89 -16.23 -5.92
CA THR A 97 -12.33 -16.18 -6.22
C THR A 97 -13.18 -15.86 -4.99
N ASN A 98 -12.62 -16.05 -3.80
CA ASN A 98 -13.23 -15.76 -2.49
C ASN A 98 -12.72 -14.44 -1.88
N VAL A 99 -12.37 -13.46 -2.71
CA VAL A 99 -11.97 -12.11 -2.28
C VAL A 99 -12.93 -11.09 -2.88
N ASP A 100 -13.55 -10.25 -2.05
CA ASP A 100 -14.48 -9.23 -2.51
C ASP A 100 -13.78 -7.97 -3.01
N ILE A 101 -12.68 -7.58 -2.36
CA ILE A 101 -11.94 -6.36 -2.69
C ILE A 101 -10.44 -6.64 -2.74
N VAL A 102 -9.78 -6.23 -3.83
CA VAL A 102 -8.32 -6.10 -3.89
C VAL A 102 -7.97 -4.64 -4.07
N THR A 103 -7.14 -4.09 -3.19
CA THR A 103 -6.90 -2.64 -3.14
C THR A 103 -5.52 -2.27 -2.65
N ASP A 104 -5.07 -1.07 -3.01
CA ASP A 104 -4.11 -0.33 -2.21
C ASP A 104 -4.78 0.24 -0.94
N ARG A 105 -4.02 0.62 0.09
CA ARG A 105 -4.56 1.28 1.30
C ARG A 105 -5.29 2.58 0.96
N LYS A 106 -4.82 3.34 -0.04
CA LYS A 106 -5.31 4.71 -0.29
C LYS A 106 -6.80 4.81 -0.64
N PRO A 107 -7.36 4.01 -1.58
CA PRO A 107 -8.81 4.03 -1.86
C PRO A 107 -9.68 3.83 -0.60
N VAL A 108 -9.33 2.87 0.27
CA VAL A 108 -10.06 2.64 1.54
C VAL A 108 -9.93 3.86 2.47
N ARG A 109 -8.73 4.46 2.57
CA ARG A 109 -8.50 5.68 3.35
C ARG A 109 -9.31 6.88 2.84
N CYS A 110 -9.47 7.00 1.52
CA CYS A 110 -10.29 8.04 0.89
C CYS A 110 -11.77 7.87 1.25
N LEU A 111 -12.31 6.65 1.14
CA LEU A 111 -13.69 6.36 1.54
C LEU A 111 -13.93 6.57 3.04
N LEU A 112 -12.95 6.20 3.88
CA LEU A 112 -12.99 6.49 5.31
C LEU A 112 -12.97 8.01 5.59
N GLY A 113 -12.19 8.78 4.81
CA GLY A 113 -12.19 10.24 4.88
C GLY A 113 -13.55 10.83 4.47
N PHE A 114 -14.18 10.29 3.43
CA PHE A 114 -15.52 10.70 2.99
C PHE A 114 -16.59 10.49 4.08
N VAL A 115 -16.64 9.31 4.72
CA VAL A 115 -17.60 9.08 5.82
C VAL A 115 -17.31 9.96 7.04
N ASN A 116 -16.04 10.34 7.23
CA ASN A 116 -15.61 11.31 8.25
C ASN A 116 -15.89 12.78 7.87
N ALA A 117 -16.47 13.05 6.69
CA ALA A 117 -16.65 14.39 6.15
C ALA A 117 -15.35 15.20 6.06
N GLU A 118 -14.22 14.52 5.80
CA GLU A 118 -12.95 15.19 5.53
C GLU A 118 -13.07 15.99 4.22
N PRO A 119 -12.70 17.29 4.19
CA PRO A 119 -12.88 18.16 3.03
C PRO A 119 -11.78 17.95 1.98
N VAL A 120 -11.52 16.70 1.61
CA VAL A 120 -10.43 16.28 0.72
C VAL A 120 -11.02 15.68 -0.54
N ALA A 121 -10.74 16.29 -1.69
CA ALA A 121 -11.08 15.70 -2.97
C ALA A 121 -10.18 14.49 -3.24
N PHE A 122 -10.76 13.48 -3.87
CA PHE A 122 -10.03 12.30 -4.27
C PHE A 122 -10.68 11.65 -5.48
N LYS A 123 -9.90 10.80 -6.16
CA LYS A 123 -10.40 9.85 -7.14
C LYS A 123 -9.66 8.53 -7.05
N PHE A 124 -10.32 7.45 -7.39
CA PHE A 124 -9.72 6.14 -7.61
C PHE A 124 -10.56 5.33 -8.59
N GLY A 125 -9.97 4.32 -9.21
CA GLY A 125 -10.66 3.46 -10.15
C GLY A 125 -11.21 2.20 -9.50
N ILE A 126 -12.31 1.68 -10.02
CA ILE A 126 -12.86 0.36 -9.70
C ILE A 126 -12.97 -0.44 -11.01
N SER A 127 -12.44 -1.67 -11.00
CA SER A 127 -12.71 -2.68 -12.04
C SER A 127 -13.30 -3.93 -11.39
N VAL A 128 -14.50 -4.33 -11.80
CA VAL A 128 -15.13 -5.57 -11.29
C VAL A 128 -14.80 -6.74 -12.20
N VAL A 129 -14.25 -7.81 -11.62
CA VAL A 129 -13.91 -9.07 -12.31
C VAL A 129 -14.50 -10.22 -11.51
N GLY A 130 -15.45 -10.95 -12.10
CA GLY A 130 -16.22 -11.95 -11.35
C GLY A 130 -16.98 -11.28 -10.19
N ASN A 131 -16.73 -11.75 -8.96
CA ASN A 131 -17.29 -11.16 -7.75
C ASN A 131 -16.41 -10.07 -7.14
N THR A 132 -15.13 -10.01 -7.54
CA THR A 132 -14.11 -9.14 -6.93
C THR A 132 -14.11 -7.74 -7.54
N ALA A 133 -14.01 -6.72 -6.69
CA ALA A 133 -13.76 -5.35 -7.08
C ALA A 133 -12.28 -4.98 -6.87
N LEU A 134 -11.61 -4.57 -7.95
CA LEU A 134 -10.23 -4.13 -7.94
C LEU A 134 -10.18 -2.60 -7.81
N PHE A 135 -9.75 -2.11 -6.65
CA PHE A 135 -9.64 -0.67 -6.38
C PHE A 135 -8.23 -0.20 -6.73
N THR A 136 -8.15 0.68 -7.72
CA THR A 136 -6.88 1.18 -8.26
C THR A 136 -6.66 2.62 -7.83
N ARG A 137 -5.55 2.86 -7.12
CA ARG A 137 -5.11 4.21 -6.77
C ARG A 137 -4.89 5.05 -8.03
N MET A 138 -5.41 6.27 -8.03
CA MET A 138 -5.20 7.22 -9.13
C MET A 138 -4.57 8.51 -8.59
N GLU A 139 -3.35 8.79 -9.03
CA GLU A 139 -2.66 10.04 -8.73
C GLU A 139 -2.59 10.93 -9.96
N GLU A 140 -2.50 12.24 -9.76
CA GLU A 140 -2.22 13.18 -10.86
C GLU A 140 -0.85 12.86 -11.49
N ARG A 141 0.12 12.49 -10.65
CA ARG A 141 1.48 12.13 -11.03
C ARG A 141 1.98 11.01 -10.12
N THR A 142 2.75 10.09 -10.70
CA THR A 142 3.35 8.96 -9.97
C THR A 142 4.63 9.34 -9.21
N ARG A 143 5.23 10.49 -9.56
CA ARG A 143 6.41 11.07 -8.90
C ARG A 143 6.22 12.56 -8.64
N ASP A 144 6.84 13.02 -7.56
CA ASP A 144 7.01 14.45 -7.34
C ASP A 144 7.91 15.03 -8.43
N GLN A 145 7.66 16.31 -8.77
CA GLN A 145 8.50 16.99 -9.74
C GLN A 145 9.93 17.11 -9.20
N PRO A 146 10.95 16.57 -9.90
CA PRO A 146 12.34 16.68 -9.46
C PRO A 146 12.70 18.16 -9.32
N SER A 147 12.97 18.59 -8.09
CA SER A 147 13.39 19.96 -7.82
C SER A 147 14.69 19.95 -7.03
N ARG A 148 15.53 20.96 -7.26
CA ARG A 148 16.68 21.25 -6.38
C ARG A 148 16.23 21.94 -5.08
N ARG A 149 14.92 22.04 -4.83
CA ARG A 149 14.37 22.70 -3.65
C ARG A 149 14.30 21.70 -2.51
N TYR A 150 14.34 22.24 -1.30
CA TYR A 150 14.17 21.52 -0.04
C TYR A 150 12.96 20.57 -0.09
N ASN A 151 13.18 19.28 0.21
CA ASN A 151 12.13 18.26 0.24
C ASN A 151 12.09 17.49 1.59
N GLY A 152 12.22 18.22 2.70
CA GLY A 152 12.23 17.60 4.04
C GLY A 152 13.55 16.89 4.35
N TYR A 153 13.48 15.90 5.25
CA TYR A 153 14.64 15.13 5.75
C TYR A 153 14.32 13.64 5.94
N ARG A 154 13.20 13.16 5.41
CA ARG A 154 12.76 11.78 5.62
C ARG A 154 13.68 10.77 4.95
N ASP A 155 14.19 11.05 3.73
CA ASP A 155 15.02 10.06 3.03
C ASP A 155 16.40 9.97 3.69
N ALA A 156 17.00 11.12 4.01
CA ALA A 156 18.23 11.18 4.78
C ALA A 156 18.09 10.51 6.16
N PHE A 157 16.92 10.64 6.79
CA PHE A 157 16.64 9.96 8.06
C PHE A 157 16.56 8.45 7.88
N GLU A 158 15.76 7.96 6.93
CA GLU A 158 15.62 6.52 6.65
C GLU A 158 16.98 5.89 6.31
N GLN A 159 17.79 6.55 5.47
CA GLN A 159 19.14 6.07 5.11
C GLN A 159 20.09 5.96 6.30
N GLN A 160 19.92 6.81 7.31
CA GLN A 160 20.82 6.87 8.46
C GLN A 160 20.36 6.01 9.64
N TYR A 161 19.05 5.81 9.80
CA TYR A 161 18.44 5.12 10.94
C TYR A 161 17.93 3.72 10.59
N THR A 162 17.97 3.34 9.32
CA THR A 162 17.62 1.98 8.88
C THR A 162 18.72 1.40 8.02
N LYS A 163 18.72 0.08 7.88
CA LYS A 163 19.63 -0.65 6.99
C LYS A 163 18.84 -1.62 6.15
N ILE A 164 19.06 -1.59 4.84
CA ILE A 164 18.51 -2.59 3.93
C ILE A 164 19.29 -3.90 4.12
N PRO A 165 18.63 -5.03 4.43
CA PRO A 165 19.29 -6.34 4.52
C PRO A 165 19.98 -6.73 3.22
N ALA A 166 21.00 -7.60 3.29
CA ALA A 166 21.76 -7.99 2.09
C ALA A 166 20.89 -8.75 1.07
N SER A 167 19.91 -9.51 1.55
CA SER A 167 18.88 -10.17 0.76
C SER A 167 17.91 -9.23 0.06
N ALA A 168 17.80 -7.97 0.48
CA ALA A 168 16.96 -6.96 -0.14
C ALA A 168 17.77 -5.83 -0.78
N ALA A 169 19.04 -6.09 -1.13
CA ALA A 169 19.91 -5.09 -1.74
C ALA A 169 19.26 -4.43 -2.96
N ARG A 170 19.46 -3.11 -3.10
CA ARG A 170 18.83 -2.26 -4.14
C ARG A 170 17.30 -2.11 -4.00
N SER A 171 16.72 -2.51 -2.86
CA SER A 171 15.33 -2.17 -2.55
C SER A 171 15.11 -0.66 -2.57
N THR A 172 13.98 -0.25 -3.15
CA THR A 172 13.51 1.15 -3.20
C THR A 172 12.26 1.38 -2.36
N SER A 173 11.54 0.31 -2.03
CA SER A 173 10.40 0.32 -1.09
C SER A 173 10.09 -1.11 -0.67
N HIS A 174 9.33 -1.24 0.42
CA HIS A 174 8.76 -2.50 0.85
C HIS A 174 7.25 -2.36 0.99
N HIS A 175 6.53 -3.37 0.49
CA HIS A 175 5.09 -3.45 0.55
C HIS A 175 4.64 -4.76 1.19
N ARG A 176 3.57 -4.70 1.98
CA ARG A 176 2.86 -5.86 2.49
C ARG A 176 1.50 -5.97 1.83
N VAL A 177 1.04 -7.21 1.74
CA VAL A 177 -0.32 -7.56 1.34
C VAL A 177 -0.94 -8.31 2.51
N VAL A 178 -2.04 -7.77 3.03
CA VAL A 178 -2.79 -8.35 4.14
C VAL A 178 -4.19 -8.70 3.70
N LYS A 179 -4.74 -9.77 4.27
CA LYS A 179 -6.12 -10.19 4.10
C LYS A 179 -6.84 -10.03 5.43
N TYR A 180 -8.05 -9.52 5.41
CA TYR A 180 -8.93 -9.49 6.58
C TYR A 180 -10.39 -9.36 6.16
N ASP A 181 -11.29 -9.64 7.10
CA ASP A 181 -12.73 -9.43 6.92
C ASP A 181 -13.16 -8.12 7.58
N PHE A 182 -14.00 -7.35 6.89
CA PHE A 182 -14.60 -6.14 7.42
C PHE A 182 -15.96 -5.89 6.79
N ALA A 183 -17.00 -5.71 7.62
CA ALA A 183 -18.37 -5.46 7.16
C ALA A 183 -18.87 -6.48 6.11
N ASP A 184 -18.62 -7.76 6.40
CA ASP A 184 -18.96 -8.92 5.56
C ASP A 184 -18.27 -8.97 4.19
N LEU A 185 -17.16 -8.22 4.05
CA LEU A 185 -16.31 -8.23 2.86
C LEU A 185 -14.94 -8.80 3.23
N THR A 186 -14.46 -9.76 2.44
CA THR A 186 -13.06 -10.20 2.49
C THR A 186 -12.21 -9.26 1.64
N ILE A 187 -11.27 -8.57 2.30
CA ILE A 187 -10.48 -7.48 1.70
C ILE A 187 -9.00 -7.86 1.69
N LEU A 188 -8.39 -7.76 0.51
CA LEU A 188 -6.95 -7.87 0.29
C LEU A 188 -6.36 -6.47 0.08
N VAL A 189 -5.55 -6.00 1.04
CA VAL A 189 -5.01 -4.63 1.06
C VAL A 189 -3.50 -4.66 0.96
N ARG A 190 -2.95 -3.88 0.01
CA ARG A 190 -1.53 -3.54 -0.02
C ARG A 190 -1.25 -2.22 0.69
N TYR A 191 -0.16 -2.17 1.45
CA TYR A 191 0.37 -0.92 2.01
C TYR A 191 1.91 -0.95 2.08
N ALA A 192 2.53 0.22 2.18
CA ALA A 192 3.98 0.35 2.37
C ALA A 192 4.37 0.17 3.84
N VAL A 193 5.53 -0.44 4.09
CA VAL A 193 6.14 -0.51 5.43
C VAL A 193 7.52 0.14 5.35
N ASP A 194 7.82 0.97 6.33
CA ASP A 194 9.06 1.76 6.32
C ASP A 194 10.24 0.97 6.90
N ALA A 195 10.02 0.22 7.99
CA ALA A 195 11.06 -0.59 8.61
C ALA A 195 10.49 -1.71 9.50
N TYR A 196 11.37 -2.47 10.16
CA TYR A 196 11.03 -3.39 11.24
C TYR A 196 12.00 -3.31 12.43
N LEU A 197 11.49 -3.66 13.62
CA LEU A 197 12.24 -3.76 14.87
C LEU A 197 12.99 -5.10 14.92
N GLY A 198 14.32 -5.06 14.77
CA GLY A 198 15.18 -6.23 14.65
C GLY A 198 15.07 -7.24 15.79
N ASP A 199 15.21 -6.75 17.02
CA ASP A 199 15.20 -7.59 18.22
C ASP A 199 13.82 -8.22 18.47
N LEU A 200 12.75 -7.44 18.26
CA LEU A 200 11.38 -7.96 18.35
C LEU A 200 11.10 -9.02 17.28
N ALA A 201 11.53 -8.79 16.04
CA ALA A 201 11.40 -9.80 14.99
C ALA A 201 12.14 -11.09 15.35
N LYS A 202 13.37 -10.99 15.88
CA LYS A 202 14.15 -12.15 16.33
C LYS A 202 13.44 -12.90 17.46
N ALA A 203 12.92 -12.20 18.46
CA ALA A 203 12.22 -12.81 19.58
C ALA A 203 10.95 -13.55 19.13
N LEU A 204 10.14 -12.92 18.27
CA LEU A 204 8.92 -13.53 17.72
C LEU A 204 9.22 -14.76 16.87
N MET A 205 10.20 -14.66 15.96
CA MET A 205 10.59 -15.80 15.12
C MET A 205 11.13 -16.97 15.95
N HIS A 206 11.91 -16.70 17.00
CA HIS A 206 12.37 -17.74 17.91
C HIS A 206 11.21 -18.40 18.67
N ALA A 207 10.22 -17.62 19.12
CA ALA A 207 9.03 -18.17 19.78
C ALA A 207 8.22 -19.08 18.85
N ASP A 208 8.23 -18.80 17.55
CA ASP A 208 7.58 -19.61 16.51
C ASP A 208 8.45 -20.78 16.01
N GLY A 209 9.66 -20.98 16.56
CA GLY A 209 10.59 -22.04 16.15
C GLY A 209 11.23 -21.82 14.77
N ILE A 210 11.22 -20.59 14.25
CA ILE A 210 11.76 -20.23 12.95
C ILE A 210 13.22 -19.76 13.10
N GLU A 211 14.15 -20.40 12.40
CA GLU A 211 15.55 -19.97 12.39
C GLU A 211 15.70 -18.57 11.77
N ASN A 212 16.40 -17.69 12.50
CA ASN A 212 16.62 -16.30 12.09
C ASN A 212 17.90 -16.16 11.25
N THR A 213 17.93 -16.80 10.07
CA THR A 213 19.02 -16.63 9.10
C THR A 213 18.61 -15.67 7.99
N ASP A 214 19.45 -14.65 7.72
CA ASP A 214 19.32 -13.86 6.49
C ASP A 214 19.72 -14.75 5.31
N PRO A 215 18.86 -14.94 4.28
CA PRO A 215 19.17 -15.80 3.13
C PRO A 215 20.42 -15.37 2.36
N GLY A 216 20.98 -14.21 2.66
CA GLY A 216 22.27 -13.74 2.16
C GLY A 216 22.14 -12.86 0.92
N PRO A 217 23.24 -12.51 0.24
CA PRO A 217 23.22 -11.55 -0.85
C PRO A 217 22.49 -12.07 -2.10
N LEU A 218 21.66 -11.23 -2.71
CA LEU A 218 20.92 -11.49 -3.96
C LEU A 218 21.78 -12.03 -5.13
N VAL A 219 23.10 -11.74 -5.12
CA VAL A 219 24.03 -12.18 -6.16
C VAL A 219 24.10 -13.71 -6.25
N LYS A 220 24.03 -14.43 -5.13
CA LYS A 220 24.07 -15.90 -5.12
C LYS A 220 22.78 -16.55 -5.65
N GLN A 221 21.66 -15.83 -5.65
CA GLN A 221 20.38 -16.32 -6.17
C GLN A 221 20.22 -16.07 -7.68
N ARG A 222 20.86 -15.03 -8.22
CA ARG A 222 20.85 -14.73 -9.67
C ARG A 222 21.64 -15.72 -10.51
N GLU A 223 22.70 -16.33 -9.97
CA GLU A 223 23.50 -17.33 -10.68
C GLU A 223 22.68 -18.58 -11.10
N ASN A 224 21.51 -18.80 -10.47
CA ASN A 224 20.59 -19.89 -10.81
C ASN A 224 19.49 -19.49 -11.82
N MET A 225 19.38 -18.22 -12.20
CA MET A 225 18.36 -17.72 -13.14
C MET A 225 19.02 -16.99 -14.31
N ASN A 226 19.64 -17.78 -15.20
CA ASN A 226 20.16 -17.24 -16.46
C ASN A 226 19.00 -17.15 -17.47
N ILE A 227 18.31 -15.99 -17.51
CA ILE A 227 17.41 -15.65 -18.61
C ILE A 227 18.11 -14.57 -19.45
N GLU A 228 18.66 -14.98 -20.59
CA GLU A 228 19.16 -14.08 -21.62
C GLU A 228 17.98 -13.29 -22.22
N GLY A 229 18.02 -11.96 -22.12
CA GLY A 229 17.04 -11.08 -22.74
C GLY A 229 17.63 -9.69 -22.97
N ASN A 230 17.72 -9.28 -24.23
CA ASN A 230 18.20 -7.97 -24.69
C ASN A 230 17.48 -6.80 -23.98
N PRO A 231 18.14 -5.64 -23.78
CA PRO A 231 17.52 -4.49 -23.12
C PRO A 231 16.43 -3.87 -24.02
N PRO A 232 15.16 -3.76 -23.57
CA PRO A 232 14.14 -3.05 -24.33
C PRO A 232 14.33 -1.53 -24.21
N SER A 233 14.11 -0.86 -25.34
CA SER A 233 14.14 0.59 -25.49
C SER A 233 13.04 1.29 -24.68
N LYS A 234 13.26 2.58 -24.35
CA LYS A 234 12.52 3.42 -23.38
C LYS A 234 11.09 3.80 -23.78
N THR A 235 10.22 2.82 -23.98
CA THR A 235 8.76 3.00 -24.05
C THR A 235 8.09 1.86 -23.27
N LEU A 236 7.77 2.11 -22.00
CA LEU A 236 7.04 1.17 -21.15
C LEU A 236 5.62 1.03 -21.71
N SER A 237 5.28 -0.17 -22.18
CA SER A 237 3.94 -0.50 -22.67
C SER A 237 3.02 -0.90 -21.50
N SER A 238 1.70 -0.86 -21.72
CA SER A 238 0.68 -1.30 -20.75
C SER A 238 0.78 -2.76 -20.33
N ASN A 239 1.66 -3.55 -20.95
CA ASN A 239 1.85 -4.97 -20.70
C ASN A 239 3.26 -5.31 -20.17
N THR A 240 3.93 -4.36 -19.51
CA THR A 240 5.31 -4.57 -19.02
C THR A 240 5.33 -5.69 -17.97
N PRO A 241 5.99 -6.83 -18.23
CA PRO A 241 6.04 -7.94 -17.29
C PRO A 241 6.80 -7.53 -16.03
N VAL A 242 6.27 -7.90 -14.86
CA VAL A 242 6.99 -7.78 -13.58
C VAL A 242 7.86 -9.01 -13.40
N THR A 243 9.16 -8.81 -13.26
CA THR A 243 10.10 -9.89 -12.93
C THR A 243 10.03 -10.17 -11.42
N VAL A 244 9.86 -11.43 -11.03
CA VAL A 244 9.84 -11.86 -9.64
C VAL A 244 11.15 -12.57 -9.30
N ILE A 245 11.81 -12.12 -8.23
CA ILE A 245 12.96 -12.78 -7.65
C ILE A 245 12.50 -13.40 -6.34
N ASP A 246 12.61 -14.71 -6.22
CA ASP A 246 12.45 -15.39 -4.94
C ASP A 246 13.72 -15.21 -4.10
N GLY A 247 13.58 -14.70 -2.87
CA GLY A 247 14.73 -14.76 -1.97
C GLY A 247 14.75 -13.94 -0.71
N GLY A 248 13.86 -12.98 -0.50
CA GLY A 248 13.86 -12.23 0.75
C GLY A 248 13.33 -13.07 1.91
N ARG A 249 12.85 -12.40 2.95
CA ARG A 249 12.41 -13.03 4.20
C ARG A 249 11.14 -12.41 4.73
N HIS A 250 10.21 -13.27 5.10
CA HIS A 250 9.02 -12.88 5.85
C HIS A 250 9.41 -12.38 7.25
N ILE A 251 8.99 -11.16 7.58
CA ILE A 251 9.14 -10.57 8.91
C ILE A 251 7.80 -10.65 9.63
N PRO A 252 7.73 -10.99 10.93
CA PRO A 252 6.47 -10.95 11.68
C PRO A 252 5.80 -9.56 11.60
N HIS A 253 4.49 -9.53 11.37
CA HIS A 253 3.72 -8.27 11.27
C HIS A 253 3.88 -7.38 12.50
N ALA A 254 3.83 -7.99 13.68
CA ALA A 254 4.02 -7.33 14.96
C ALA A 254 5.39 -6.64 15.13
N ALA A 255 6.39 -6.97 14.32
CA ALA A 255 7.70 -6.31 14.35
C ALA A 255 7.82 -5.16 13.35
N THR A 256 6.87 -4.96 12.44
CA THR A 256 6.94 -3.88 11.45
C THR A 256 6.51 -2.55 12.01
N LEU A 257 7.03 -1.47 11.40
CA LEU A 257 6.73 -0.11 11.80
C LEU A 257 6.55 0.84 10.62
N GLU A 258 5.71 1.85 10.81
CA GLU A 258 5.63 3.06 9.97
C GLU A 258 6.35 4.21 10.70
N LEU A 259 6.93 5.15 9.98
CA LEU A 259 7.65 6.28 10.55
C LEU A 259 7.20 7.61 9.97
N THR A 260 7.37 8.67 10.76
CA THR A 260 7.09 10.04 10.33
C THR A 260 8.16 10.96 10.89
N THR A 261 8.70 11.81 10.02
CA THR A 261 9.63 12.88 10.40
C THR A 261 8.92 14.22 10.50
N ARG A 262 9.18 15.01 11.55
CA ARG A 262 8.58 16.35 11.72
C ARG A 262 9.54 17.36 12.35
N THR A 263 9.39 18.64 12.00
CA THR A 263 10.07 19.71 12.74
C THR A 263 9.48 19.87 14.14
N LYS A 264 10.33 20.09 15.15
CA LYS A 264 9.92 20.33 16.55
C LYS A 264 8.93 21.49 16.70
N HIS A 265 9.03 22.49 15.83
CA HIS A 265 8.26 23.72 15.85
C HIS A 265 7.02 23.69 14.93
N SER A 266 6.73 22.56 14.28
CA SER A 266 5.52 22.43 13.47
C SER A 266 4.29 22.74 14.33
N GLN A 267 3.62 23.85 14.02
CA GLN A 267 2.31 24.22 14.58
C GLN A 267 1.16 23.51 13.86
N ALA A 268 1.45 22.75 12.79
CA ALA A 268 0.45 21.96 12.09
C ALA A 268 -0.03 20.82 12.99
N PRO A 269 -1.34 20.70 13.25
CA PRO A 269 -1.89 19.68 14.15
C PRO A 269 -1.96 18.33 13.43
N ASP A 270 -0.85 17.79 12.96
CA ASP A 270 -0.79 16.41 12.48
C ASP A 270 -0.48 15.50 13.65
N SER A 271 -1.46 15.44 14.53
CA SER A 271 -1.49 14.60 15.70
C SER A 271 -1.61 13.14 15.27
N ILE A 272 -1.14 12.20 16.10
CA ILE A 272 -1.19 10.77 15.82
C ILE A 272 -2.58 10.30 15.36
N GLU A 273 -3.61 10.99 15.82
CA GLU A 273 -5.03 10.80 15.51
C GLU A 273 -5.34 10.88 14.01
N GLN A 274 -4.65 11.73 13.25
CA GLN A 274 -4.84 11.80 11.79
C GLN A 274 -4.29 10.57 11.05
N LYS A 275 -3.34 9.86 11.66
CA LYS A 275 -2.70 8.65 11.12
C LYS A 275 -3.41 7.37 11.57
N LEU A 276 -4.19 7.41 12.65
CA LEU A 276 -4.96 6.26 13.12
C LEU A 276 -5.81 5.60 12.02
N PRO A 277 -6.49 6.32 11.10
CA PRO A 277 -7.16 5.70 9.97
C PRO A 277 -6.25 4.83 9.10
N ASP A 278 -5.06 5.34 8.75
CA ASP A 278 -4.07 4.62 7.93
C ASP A 278 -3.56 3.36 8.67
N PHE A 279 -3.27 3.51 9.96
CA PHE A 279 -2.79 2.42 10.82
C PHE A 279 -3.88 1.38 11.10
N TRP A 280 -5.14 1.78 11.20
CA TRP A 280 -6.26 0.86 11.35
C TRP A 280 -6.45 0.04 10.06
N ILE A 281 -6.41 0.63 8.87
CA ILE A 281 -6.54 -0.14 7.62
C ILE A 281 -5.41 -1.17 7.47
N SER A 282 -4.19 -0.79 7.85
CA SER A 282 -2.99 -1.66 7.75
C SER A 282 -2.75 -2.56 8.97
N GLN A 283 -3.54 -2.38 10.05
CA GLN A 283 -3.27 -2.90 11.39
C GLN A 283 -1.82 -2.68 11.85
N THR A 284 -1.23 -1.51 11.54
CA THR A 284 0.17 -1.19 11.90
C THR A 284 0.33 -1.03 13.40
N LEU A 285 1.19 -1.84 14.03
CA LEU A 285 1.30 -1.94 15.49
C LEU A 285 2.38 -1.07 16.12
N ASN A 286 3.34 -0.61 15.32
CA ASN A 286 4.45 0.20 15.79
C ASN A 286 4.58 1.47 14.95
N TYR A 287 4.70 2.62 15.60
CA TYR A 287 4.85 3.90 14.93
C TYR A 287 6.03 4.69 15.49
N HIS A 288 6.94 5.11 14.61
CA HIS A 288 8.05 5.99 14.98
C HIS A 288 7.75 7.45 14.66
N LEU A 289 7.57 8.27 15.70
CA LEU A 289 7.52 9.72 15.56
C LEU A 289 8.92 10.31 15.78
N CYS A 290 9.50 10.86 14.70
CA CYS A 290 10.88 11.30 14.65
C CYS A 290 10.95 12.83 14.52
N LEU A 291 11.17 13.52 15.64
CA LEU A 291 11.25 14.98 15.64
C LEU A 291 12.64 15.46 15.25
N HIS A 292 12.74 16.59 14.56
CA HIS A 292 14.01 17.21 14.20
C HIS A 292 13.98 18.73 14.37
N ARG A 293 15.15 19.33 14.52
CA ARG A 293 15.33 20.79 14.58
C ARG A 293 16.52 21.21 13.74
N GLU A 294 16.44 22.38 13.13
CA GLU A 294 17.58 22.92 12.36
C GLU A 294 18.80 23.11 13.26
N THR A 295 19.98 22.87 12.70
CA THR A 295 21.24 23.19 13.37
C THR A 295 21.57 24.68 13.18
N LYS A 296 22.45 25.23 14.03
CA LYS A 296 22.86 26.65 13.96
C LYS A 296 23.97 26.92 12.94
N GLU A 297 24.34 25.94 12.11
CA GLU A 297 25.46 26.08 11.18
C GLU A 297 25.08 27.00 10.01
N LYS A 298 25.76 28.15 9.91
CA LYS A 298 25.40 29.26 9.00
C LYS A 298 25.64 28.96 7.51
N SER A 299 26.40 27.91 7.17
CA SER A 299 26.88 27.65 5.81
C SER A 299 26.08 26.60 5.03
N SER A 300 25.18 25.85 5.68
CA SER A 300 24.32 24.86 5.00
C SER A 300 23.11 24.51 5.85
N ARG A 301 21.92 24.44 5.22
CA ARG A 301 20.69 23.96 5.87
C ARG A 301 20.92 22.50 6.31
N SER A 302 20.85 22.21 7.60
CA SER A 302 20.93 20.87 8.17
C SER A 302 20.04 20.74 9.39
N THR A 303 19.70 19.50 9.76
CA THR A 303 18.86 19.21 10.93
C THR A 303 19.46 18.10 11.78
N ILE A 304 19.18 18.13 13.08
CA ILE A 304 19.46 16.99 13.97
C ILE A 304 18.11 16.45 14.45
N PHE A 305 17.96 15.13 14.32
CA PHE A 305 16.83 14.40 14.87
C PHE A 305 17.01 14.16 16.36
N HIS A 306 15.95 14.39 17.12
CA HIS A 306 15.90 14.24 18.57
C HIS A 306 14.51 13.77 19.00
N ARG A 307 14.38 13.19 20.20
CA ARG A 307 13.07 12.71 20.72
C ARG A 307 12.37 11.77 19.74
N ILE A 308 13.11 10.79 19.22
CA ILE A 308 12.54 9.71 18.42
C ILE A 308 11.77 8.80 19.38
N ARG A 309 10.47 8.63 19.15
CA ARG A 309 9.59 7.85 20.02
C ARG A 309 9.04 6.66 19.25
N LEU A 310 9.15 5.48 19.84
CA LEU A 310 8.35 4.33 19.45
C LEU A 310 7.01 4.43 20.18
N ILE A 311 5.92 4.43 19.42
CA ILE A 311 4.56 4.50 19.95
C ILE A 311 3.89 3.16 19.60
N PRO A 312 3.59 2.32 20.60
CA PRO A 312 2.77 1.14 20.40
C PRO A 312 1.36 1.56 20.02
N MET A 313 0.83 1.00 18.94
CA MET A 313 -0.47 1.40 18.39
C MET A 313 -1.63 0.53 18.88
N GLY A 314 -1.36 -0.60 19.56
CA GLY A 314 -2.37 -1.61 19.89
C GLY A 314 -3.63 -1.04 20.56
N ASP A 315 -3.47 -0.45 21.75
CA ASP A 315 -4.60 0.13 22.49
C ASP A 315 -5.19 1.36 21.79
N LEU A 316 -4.35 2.20 21.18
CA LEU A 316 -4.80 3.37 20.41
C LEU A 316 -5.73 2.99 19.24
N LEU A 317 -5.43 1.88 18.56
CA LEU A 317 -6.26 1.37 17.47
C LEU A 317 -7.58 0.79 17.99
N LEU A 318 -7.56 0.11 19.14
CA LEU A 318 -8.79 -0.41 19.77
C LEU A 318 -9.71 0.72 20.23
N ASP A 319 -9.15 1.76 20.85
CA ASP A 319 -9.91 2.92 21.31
C ASP A 319 -10.43 3.75 20.12
N TRP A 320 -9.62 3.89 19.07
CA TRP A 320 -10.04 4.54 17.84
C TRP A 320 -11.16 3.77 17.14
N GLU A 321 -11.05 2.44 17.03
CA GLU A 321 -12.09 1.59 16.42
C GLU A 321 -13.41 1.73 17.19
N LYS A 322 -13.39 1.69 18.53
CA LYS A 322 -14.57 1.91 19.37
C LYS A 322 -15.18 3.30 19.18
N THR A 323 -14.35 4.34 19.20
CA THR A 323 -14.81 5.73 19.10
C THR A 323 -15.34 6.06 17.69
N ASN A 324 -14.99 5.28 16.68
CA ASN A 324 -15.41 5.48 15.28
C ASN A 324 -16.39 4.41 14.78
N ALA A 325 -17.01 3.62 15.67
CA ALA A 325 -17.95 2.54 15.37
C ALA A 325 -19.01 2.90 14.30
N GLU A 326 -19.73 4.02 14.48
CA GLU A 326 -20.76 4.47 13.53
C GLU A 326 -20.18 4.83 12.15
N LYS A 327 -18.99 5.43 12.12
CA LYS A 327 -18.29 5.76 10.86
C LYS A 327 -17.82 4.50 10.15
N LEU A 328 -17.41 3.48 10.90
CA LEU A 328 -17.04 2.17 10.34
C LEU A 328 -18.26 1.45 9.76
N ARG A 329 -19.45 1.57 10.39
CA ARG A 329 -20.71 1.09 9.80
C ARG A 329 -21.00 1.80 8.47
N ALA A 330 -20.89 3.12 8.45
CA ALA A 330 -21.06 3.91 7.23
C ALA A 330 -20.03 3.52 6.15
N LEU A 331 -18.77 3.27 6.52
CA LEU A 331 -17.73 2.81 5.60
C LEU A 331 -18.10 1.46 4.97
N GLY A 332 -18.55 0.49 5.78
CA GLY A 332 -18.99 -0.82 5.28
C GLY A 332 -20.13 -0.69 4.25
N HIS A 333 -21.10 0.18 4.50
CA HIS A 333 -22.16 0.46 3.54
C HIS A 333 -21.62 1.13 2.26
N VAL A 334 -20.77 2.16 2.40
CA VAL A 334 -20.21 2.88 1.25
C VAL A 334 -19.37 1.94 0.37
N LEU A 335 -18.56 1.06 0.96
CA LEU A 335 -17.80 0.04 0.22
C LEU A 335 -18.71 -0.84 -0.64
N ARG A 336 -19.77 -1.42 -0.05
CA ARG A 336 -20.74 -2.22 -0.81
C ARG A 336 -21.44 -1.42 -1.91
N ARG A 337 -21.87 -0.20 -1.58
CA ARG A 337 -22.63 0.63 -2.52
C ARG A 337 -21.80 1.09 -3.72
N VAL A 338 -20.51 1.42 -3.55
CA VAL A 338 -19.66 1.77 -4.70
C VAL A 338 -19.38 0.56 -5.60
N ILE A 339 -19.30 -0.65 -5.04
CA ILE A 339 -19.13 -1.89 -5.79
C ILE A 339 -20.40 -2.21 -6.60
N GLU A 340 -21.57 -2.12 -5.96
CA GLU A 340 -22.87 -2.30 -6.64
C GLU A 340 -23.05 -1.28 -7.77
N ALA A 341 -22.77 0.00 -7.51
CA ALA A 341 -22.83 1.04 -8.52
C ALA A 341 -21.88 0.76 -9.69
N ALA A 342 -20.65 0.28 -9.41
CA ALA A 342 -19.73 -0.11 -10.46
C ALA A 342 -20.27 -1.29 -11.30
N LYS A 343 -20.89 -2.30 -10.67
CA LYS A 343 -21.54 -3.42 -11.36
C LYS A 343 -22.70 -2.94 -12.26
N GLU A 344 -23.58 -2.08 -11.74
CA GLU A 344 -24.68 -1.46 -12.49
C GLU A 344 -24.18 -0.67 -13.72
N LEU A 345 -23.00 -0.06 -13.61
CA LEU A 345 -22.36 0.71 -14.67
C LEU A 345 -21.50 -0.12 -15.62
N GLY A 346 -21.40 -1.44 -15.45
CA GLY A 346 -20.68 -2.33 -16.38
C GLY A 346 -19.26 -2.72 -15.95
N GLY A 347 -18.89 -2.44 -14.69
CA GLY A 347 -17.71 -2.99 -14.02
C GLY A 347 -16.50 -2.05 -13.96
N SER A 348 -16.26 -1.23 -14.98
CA SER A 348 -15.15 -0.25 -15.01
C SER A 348 -15.66 1.15 -14.69
N CYS A 349 -15.19 1.73 -13.59
CA CYS A 349 -15.67 3.02 -13.09
C CYS A 349 -14.57 3.84 -12.43
N ILE A 350 -14.75 5.16 -12.41
CA ILE A 350 -14.00 6.10 -11.56
C ILE A 350 -14.93 6.55 -10.43
N VAL A 351 -14.45 6.44 -9.19
CA VAL A 351 -15.07 7.02 -8.01
C VAL A 351 -14.39 8.35 -7.72
N SER A 352 -15.16 9.42 -7.56
CA SER A 352 -14.64 10.73 -7.19
C SER A 352 -15.46 11.41 -6.11
N SER A 353 -14.79 12.24 -5.31
CA SER A 353 -15.41 13.17 -4.35
C SER A 353 -14.86 14.56 -4.59
N ASP A 354 -15.75 15.54 -4.70
CA ASP A 354 -15.39 16.95 -4.86
C ASP A 354 -15.52 17.70 -3.53
N LYS A 355 -14.65 18.69 -3.31
CA LYS A 355 -14.62 19.49 -2.05
C LYS A 355 -15.95 20.18 -1.73
N SER A 356 -16.77 20.46 -2.74
CA SER A 356 -18.05 21.16 -2.64
C SER A 356 -19.25 20.25 -2.39
N GLU A 357 -19.14 18.94 -2.67
CA GLU A 357 -20.25 17.98 -2.65
C GLU A 357 -20.12 16.98 -1.50
N GLY A 358 -19.77 17.46 -0.30
CA GLY A 358 -19.46 16.64 0.89
C GLY A 358 -20.55 15.68 1.40
N ALA A 359 -21.66 15.54 0.66
CA ALA A 359 -22.76 14.61 0.93
C ALA A 359 -22.78 13.39 -0.02
N SER A 360 -22.07 13.40 -1.16
CA SER A 360 -22.10 12.30 -2.13
C SER A 360 -20.76 12.02 -2.81
N LEU A 361 -20.53 10.75 -3.13
CA LEU A 361 -19.53 10.28 -4.06
C LEU A 361 -20.16 10.10 -5.44
N LYS A 362 -19.41 10.43 -6.48
CA LYS A 362 -19.80 10.16 -7.86
C LYS A 362 -19.10 8.90 -8.34
N VAL A 363 -19.86 7.91 -8.78
CA VAL A 363 -19.35 6.72 -9.48
C VAL A 363 -19.70 6.86 -10.95
N SER A 364 -18.69 7.05 -11.80
CA SER A 364 -18.89 7.28 -13.23
C SER A 364 -18.33 6.12 -14.04
N ARG A 365 -19.06 5.66 -15.06
CA ARG A 365 -18.56 4.67 -16.02
C ARG A 365 -17.26 5.18 -16.65
N ALA A 366 -16.30 4.27 -16.81
CA ALA A 366 -15.03 4.52 -17.48
C ALA A 366 -14.74 3.36 -18.43
N GLU A 367 -13.90 3.60 -19.43
CA GLU A 367 -13.35 2.55 -20.27
C GLU A 367 -12.30 1.73 -19.50
N GLU A 368 -12.03 0.50 -19.97
CA GLU A 368 -11.13 -0.43 -19.28
C GLU A 368 -9.69 0.10 -19.18
N ASP A 369 -9.23 0.87 -20.17
CA ASP A 369 -7.91 1.49 -20.22
C ASP A 369 -7.79 2.75 -19.34
N GLU A 370 -8.90 3.39 -19.00
CA GLU A 370 -8.95 4.49 -18.03
C GLU A 370 -8.80 4.01 -16.58
N VAL A 371 -9.07 2.73 -16.33
CA VAL A 371 -8.93 2.08 -15.02
C VAL A 371 -7.99 0.86 -15.11
N PRO A 372 -6.70 1.10 -15.39
CA PRO A 372 -5.73 0.01 -15.53
C PRO A 372 -5.46 -0.61 -14.16
N ALA A 373 -6.09 -1.76 -13.86
CA ALA A 373 -5.91 -2.47 -12.58
C ALA A 373 -4.91 -3.63 -12.71
N LEU A 374 -5.24 -4.59 -13.59
CA LEU A 374 -4.49 -5.82 -13.86
C LEU A 374 -4.48 -6.14 -15.36
N PRO A 375 -3.42 -6.82 -15.85
CA PRO A 375 -3.39 -7.41 -17.18
C PRO A 375 -4.51 -8.43 -17.38
N LYS A 376 -4.96 -8.61 -18.63
CA LYS A 376 -6.14 -9.44 -18.94
C LYS A 376 -5.99 -10.91 -18.53
N ASP A 377 -4.79 -11.46 -18.68
CA ASP A 377 -4.45 -12.83 -18.28
C ASP A 377 -4.53 -13.01 -16.76
N MET A 378 -4.14 -12.03 -15.96
CA MET A 378 -4.24 -12.13 -14.49
C MET A 378 -5.68 -11.98 -13.97
N ARG A 379 -6.59 -11.40 -14.76
CA ARG A 379 -8.01 -11.29 -14.38
C ARG A 379 -8.69 -12.65 -14.27
N SER A 380 -8.21 -13.69 -14.96
CA SER A 380 -8.80 -15.02 -14.88
C SER A 380 -8.66 -15.66 -13.50
N LEU A 381 -7.73 -15.19 -12.66
CA LEU A 381 -7.57 -15.65 -11.28
C LEU A 381 -8.83 -15.41 -10.43
N PHE A 382 -9.62 -14.40 -10.77
CA PHE A 382 -10.84 -14.02 -10.05
C PHE A 382 -12.12 -14.66 -10.62
N LEU A 383 -11.97 -15.53 -11.62
CA LEU A 383 -13.08 -16.24 -12.24
C LEU A 383 -13.09 -17.69 -11.76
N PRO A 384 -14.27 -18.30 -11.55
CA PRO A 384 -14.36 -19.72 -11.25
C PRO A 384 -13.68 -20.55 -12.36
N ILE A 385 -12.93 -21.58 -11.96
CA ILE A 385 -12.39 -22.55 -12.92
C ILE A 385 -13.58 -23.21 -13.61
N LYS A 386 -13.71 -22.99 -14.92
CA LYS A 386 -14.65 -23.75 -15.73
C LYS A 386 -14.11 -25.17 -15.83
N ASN A 387 -14.68 -26.09 -15.05
CA ASN A 387 -14.56 -27.51 -15.35
C ASN A 387 -15.31 -27.74 -16.66
N GLU A 388 -14.62 -27.64 -17.79
CA GLU A 388 -15.09 -28.30 -19.00
C GLU A 388 -15.02 -29.79 -18.70
N ALA A 389 -16.19 -30.36 -18.37
CA ALA A 389 -16.37 -31.79 -18.37
C ALA A 389 -15.95 -32.27 -19.77
N VAL A 390 -14.77 -32.88 -19.85
CA VAL A 390 -14.38 -33.64 -21.01
C VAL A 390 -15.34 -34.84 -21.02
N ASP A 391 -16.47 -34.68 -21.71
CA ASP A 391 -17.29 -35.81 -22.15
C ASP A 391 -16.40 -36.64 -23.08
N VAL A 392 -15.61 -37.53 -22.50
CA VAL A 392 -14.97 -38.61 -23.23
C VAL A 392 -16.11 -39.52 -23.66
N PRO A 393 -16.42 -39.64 -24.96
CA PRO A 393 -17.46 -40.57 -25.39
C PRO A 393 -16.93 -41.96 -25.08
N MET A 394 -17.56 -42.65 -24.12
CA MET A 394 -17.39 -44.09 -23.96
C MET A 394 -17.81 -44.74 -25.27
N LYS A 395 -16.83 -45.14 -26.09
CA LYS A 395 -17.07 -46.10 -27.16
C LYS A 395 -17.48 -47.41 -26.50
N GLN A 396 -18.74 -47.79 -26.66
CA GLN A 396 -19.18 -49.15 -26.45
C GLN A 396 -18.44 -50.03 -27.48
N GLU A 397 -17.55 -50.89 -27.00
CA GLU A 397 -17.01 -51.98 -27.81
C GLU A 397 -18.10 -53.03 -27.99
N GLU A 398 -18.74 -53.04 -29.15
CA GLU A 398 -19.47 -54.20 -29.64
C GLU A 398 -18.46 -55.33 -29.93
N VAL A 399 -18.54 -56.38 -29.11
CA VAL A 399 -17.84 -57.65 -29.36
C VAL A 399 -18.59 -58.39 -30.47
N ALA A 400 -18.15 -58.20 -31.71
CA ALA A 400 -18.54 -59.05 -32.84
C ALA A 400 -17.50 -60.15 -33.06
N GLY A 401 -17.99 -61.40 -33.08
CA GLY A 401 -17.20 -62.62 -33.11
C GLY A 401 -16.29 -62.78 -34.32
N GLN A 402 -15.19 -63.50 -34.08
CA GLN A 402 -14.32 -64.05 -35.10
C GLN A 402 -15.06 -65.07 -35.96
N ASP A 403 -15.04 -64.87 -37.28
CA ASP A 403 -14.89 -66.00 -38.19
C ASP A 403 -14.13 -65.60 -39.47
N GLY A 404 -13.28 -66.51 -39.92
CA GLY A 404 -13.03 -66.74 -41.34
C GLY A 404 -12.19 -65.76 -42.16
N THR A 405 -10.96 -66.22 -42.45
CA THR A 405 -10.31 -66.17 -43.78
C THR A 405 -9.55 -64.93 -44.29
N ARG A 406 -8.22 -65.00 -44.13
CA ARG A 406 -7.20 -65.13 -45.21
C ARG A 406 -7.25 -64.12 -46.39
N LYS A 407 -6.30 -63.18 -46.44
CA LYS A 407 -5.25 -63.07 -47.51
C LYS A 407 -4.29 -61.89 -47.30
N ARG A 408 -3.00 -62.21 -47.38
CA ARG A 408 -1.87 -61.29 -47.58
C ARG A 408 -1.83 -60.79 -49.04
N LYS A 409 -1.52 -59.51 -49.25
CA LYS A 409 -0.74 -58.89 -50.36
C LYS A 409 -0.39 -57.46 -49.89
N SER A 410 0.86 -57.08 -49.59
CA SER A 410 2.04 -56.80 -50.44
C SER A 410 1.87 -55.58 -51.37
N GLY A 411 2.81 -54.63 -51.31
CA GLY A 411 2.99 -53.53 -52.28
C GLY A 411 2.99 -52.14 -51.63
N THR A 412 4.07 -51.62 -51.05
CA THR A 412 5.21 -50.85 -51.63
C THR A 412 4.86 -49.51 -52.32
N GLU A 413 5.63 -48.48 -51.93
CA GLU A 413 6.09 -47.29 -52.69
C GLU A 413 5.08 -46.19 -53.10
N HIS A 414 5.26 -44.95 -52.61
CA HIS A 414 6.13 -43.92 -53.24
C HIS A 414 5.94 -42.53 -52.57
N ALA A 415 7.04 -41.80 -52.40
CA ALA A 415 7.11 -40.34 -52.22
C ALA A 415 6.79 -39.61 -53.56
N PRO A 416 6.57 -38.28 -53.67
CA PRO A 416 7.66 -37.30 -53.47
C PRO A 416 7.26 -35.87 -53.01
N GLU A 417 8.32 -35.07 -52.89
CA GLU A 417 8.52 -33.63 -52.66
C GLU A 417 7.55 -32.63 -53.33
N LEU A 418 7.56 -31.37 -52.83
CA LEU A 418 7.83 -30.11 -53.57
C LEU A 418 7.58 -28.90 -52.63
N THR A 419 8.62 -28.20 -52.14
CA THR A 419 9.18 -26.90 -52.61
C THR A 419 8.22 -25.70 -52.67
N GLY A 420 8.64 -24.56 -52.09
CA GLY A 420 8.23 -23.22 -52.57
C GLY A 420 8.18 -22.09 -51.54
N SER A 421 9.26 -21.28 -51.45
CA SER A 421 9.19 -19.82 -51.16
C SER A 421 9.31 -19.07 -52.50
N PRO A 422 9.40 -17.71 -52.61
CA PRO A 422 9.05 -16.52 -51.78
C PRO A 422 8.21 -15.52 -52.67
N PRO A 423 8.28 -14.15 -52.68
CA PRO A 423 8.94 -13.11 -51.84
C PRO A 423 8.11 -11.81 -51.53
N ALA A 424 8.81 -10.86 -50.88
CA ALA A 424 8.45 -9.52 -50.40
C ALA A 424 8.26 -8.39 -51.45
N ARG A 425 7.62 -7.28 -51.04
CA ARG A 425 7.72 -5.87 -51.55
C ARG A 425 7.20 -4.88 -50.47
N ARG A 426 7.96 -3.90 -49.96
CA ARG A 426 8.37 -2.54 -50.44
C ARG A 426 7.40 -1.37 -50.07
N THR A 427 7.87 -0.55 -49.12
CA THR A 427 7.78 0.92 -48.88
C THR A 427 6.90 1.84 -49.73
N ALA A 428 6.26 2.82 -49.07
CA ALA A 428 6.14 4.23 -49.54
C ALA A 428 6.02 5.22 -48.35
N LEU A 429 6.78 6.33 -48.43
CA LEU A 429 6.70 7.54 -47.62
C LEU A 429 5.61 8.49 -48.16
N ASN A 430 5.05 9.34 -47.30
CA ASN A 430 4.68 10.70 -47.68
C ASN A 430 4.70 11.66 -46.47
N SER A 431 5.29 12.83 -46.72
CA SER A 431 5.51 13.96 -45.81
C SER A 431 4.53 15.09 -46.10
N ILE A 432 3.97 15.75 -45.07
CA ILE A 432 3.47 17.13 -45.18
C ILE A 432 3.80 17.89 -43.88
N SER A 433 4.47 19.04 -44.05
CA SER A 433 4.79 20.06 -43.06
C SER A 433 3.73 21.15 -42.98
N ARG A 434 3.49 21.76 -41.80
CA ARG A 434 3.37 23.22 -41.56
C ARG A 434 3.15 23.55 -40.06
N THR A 435 3.81 24.61 -39.61
CA THR A 435 3.88 25.23 -38.26
C THR A 435 2.91 26.46 -38.16
N PRO A 436 3.01 27.40 -37.17
CA PRO A 436 2.36 27.42 -35.85
C PRO A 436 1.53 28.70 -35.56
N GLY A 437 0.86 28.78 -34.40
CA GLY A 437 0.15 29.96 -33.84
C GLY A 437 -1.17 29.51 -33.17
N GLU A 438 -1.66 30.01 -32.04
CA GLU A 438 -1.53 31.34 -31.45
C GLU A 438 -1.96 31.29 -29.97
N VAL A 439 -1.42 32.22 -29.18
CA VAL A 439 -1.67 32.43 -27.75
C VAL A 439 -2.84 33.40 -27.60
N THR A 440 -3.81 33.11 -26.73
CA THR A 440 -4.75 34.14 -26.22
C THR A 440 -5.05 33.93 -24.74
N VAL A 441 -4.71 34.97 -23.98
CA VAL A 441 -5.07 35.27 -22.59
C VAL A 441 -6.42 35.99 -22.60
N PRO A 442 -7.20 35.94 -21.50
CA PRO A 442 -7.83 37.18 -21.03
C PRO A 442 -7.61 37.43 -19.53
N THR A 443 -7.02 38.59 -19.25
CA THR A 443 -7.28 39.51 -18.12
C THR A 443 -8.66 40.16 -18.35
N GLU A 444 -9.49 40.52 -17.38
CA GLU A 444 -9.43 41.48 -16.27
C GLU A 444 -10.78 41.30 -15.51
N ASP A 445 -10.85 41.22 -14.18
CA ASP A 445 -10.87 42.32 -13.18
C ASP A 445 -12.31 42.67 -12.71
N GLY A 446 -12.45 42.97 -11.41
CA GLY A 446 -13.74 43.30 -10.79
C GLY A 446 -13.87 42.83 -9.34
N GLY A 447 -13.49 43.70 -8.40
CA GLY A 447 -13.37 43.40 -6.98
C GLY A 447 -14.58 43.66 -6.07
N VAL A 448 -14.23 43.70 -4.77
CA VAL A 448 -14.93 44.24 -3.59
C VAL A 448 -16.06 43.34 -3.03
N THR A 449 -15.92 42.73 -1.85
CA THR A 449 -16.04 43.38 -0.53
C THR A 449 -15.57 42.43 0.58
N LYS A 450 -14.80 42.98 1.53
CA LYS A 450 -14.49 42.37 2.84
C LYS A 450 -15.64 42.68 3.79
N THR A 451 -16.15 41.67 4.49
CA THR A 451 -16.79 41.85 5.80
C THR A 451 -16.21 40.85 6.79
N ALA A 452 -15.53 41.40 7.79
CA ALA A 452 -15.07 40.68 8.96
C ALA A 452 -16.26 40.49 9.91
N SER A 453 -16.43 39.29 10.45
CA SER A 453 -17.22 39.08 11.67
C SER A 453 -16.40 38.24 12.63
N THR A 454 -15.80 38.95 13.57
CA THR A 454 -15.27 38.44 14.84
C THR A 454 -16.43 37.94 15.69
N ARG A 455 -16.36 36.69 16.17
CA ARG A 455 -17.11 36.30 17.38
C ARG A 455 -16.22 35.54 18.33
N ALA A 456 -16.20 36.07 19.55
CA ALA A 456 -15.31 35.76 20.64
C ALA A 456 -15.52 34.35 21.20
N TYR A 457 -14.39 33.77 21.59
CA TYR A 457 -14.25 32.69 22.55
C TYR A 457 -14.59 33.23 23.95
N ASP A 458 -15.44 32.52 24.69
CA ASP A 458 -15.57 32.69 26.14
C ASP A 458 -15.71 31.32 26.81
N GLY A 459 -15.03 31.18 27.95
CA GLY A 459 -15.68 30.56 29.10
C GLY A 459 -15.46 29.07 29.33
N THR A 460 -14.27 28.71 29.79
CA THR A 460 -13.99 27.54 30.64
C THR A 460 -15.08 27.28 31.69
N ARG A 461 -15.60 26.03 31.75
CA ARG A 461 -16.08 25.43 33.01
C ARG A 461 -15.65 23.97 33.12
N LYS A 462 -14.67 23.74 33.99
CA LYS A 462 -14.33 22.44 34.58
C LYS A 462 -15.56 21.91 35.34
N ARG A 463 -15.95 20.66 35.10
CA ARG A 463 -16.61 19.82 36.11
C ARG A 463 -15.85 18.51 36.22
N LYS A 464 -15.31 18.26 37.41
CA LYS A 464 -15.02 16.92 37.93
C LYS A 464 -16.33 16.13 37.88
N LEU A 465 -16.28 14.93 37.32
CA LEU A 465 -17.24 13.88 37.63
C LEU A 465 -16.43 12.67 38.04
N ASP A 466 -16.82 12.16 39.20
CA ASP A 466 -16.18 11.09 39.95
C ASP A 466 -16.30 9.76 39.20
N ALA A 467 -15.29 8.93 39.39
CA ALA A 467 -15.24 7.57 38.91
C ALA A 467 -16.15 6.70 39.79
N GLU A 468 -17.17 6.06 39.22
CA GLU A 468 -17.61 4.69 39.53
C GLU A 468 -18.43 4.15 38.34
N ASP A 469 -18.26 2.85 38.07
CA ASP A 469 -18.95 1.98 37.11
C ASP A 469 -18.75 2.20 35.59
N ALA A 470 -17.67 1.61 35.07
CA ALA A 470 -17.55 1.25 33.66
C ALA A 470 -17.79 -0.27 33.49
N PRO A 471 -18.79 -0.71 32.68
CA PRO A 471 -19.01 -2.13 32.42
C PRO A 471 -17.91 -2.69 31.51
N GLU A 472 -17.42 -3.87 31.87
CA GLU A 472 -16.37 -4.60 31.19
C GLU A 472 -16.89 -5.13 29.83
N LEU A 473 -16.69 -4.36 28.75
CA LEU A 473 -17.05 -4.75 27.37
C LEU A 473 -15.95 -5.64 26.76
N THR A 474 -16.16 -6.95 26.86
CA THR A 474 -15.32 -8.00 26.25
C THR A 474 -15.91 -8.48 24.92
N ASP A 475 -15.67 -7.79 23.81
CA ASP A 475 -16.00 -8.35 22.48
C ASP A 475 -14.99 -7.94 21.40
N SER A 476 -13.79 -8.50 21.51
CA SER A 476 -12.84 -8.62 20.40
C SER A 476 -12.35 -10.06 20.39
N PRO A 477 -12.16 -10.70 19.23
CA PRO A 477 -11.73 -12.10 19.18
C PRO A 477 -10.51 -12.33 20.07
N PRO A 478 -10.47 -13.39 20.90
CA PRO A 478 -9.37 -13.63 21.83
C PRO A 478 -8.00 -13.60 21.15
N ALA A 479 -7.90 -14.06 19.91
CA ALA A 479 -6.67 -14.04 19.11
C ALA A 479 -6.20 -12.64 18.73
N ARG A 480 -7.10 -11.74 18.28
CA ARG A 480 -6.74 -10.35 17.92
C ARG A 480 -6.40 -9.53 19.17
N ARG A 481 -7.18 -9.67 20.25
CA ARG A 481 -6.88 -9.02 21.53
C ARG A 481 -5.57 -9.54 22.13
N ARG A 482 -5.30 -10.85 22.02
CA ARG A 482 -4.02 -11.45 22.45
C ARG A 482 -2.87 -10.97 21.59
N ALA A 483 -3.00 -10.87 20.26
CA ALA A 483 -1.96 -10.35 19.37
C ALA A 483 -1.66 -8.86 19.62
N LEU A 484 -2.69 -8.03 19.84
CA LEU A 484 -2.53 -6.61 20.16
C LEU A 484 -1.94 -6.40 21.57
N LYS A 485 -2.30 -7.25 22.54
CA LYS A 485 -1.77 -7.19 23.92
C LYS A 485 -0.41 -7.87 24.12
N SER A 486 -0.09 -8.93 23.37
CA SER A 486 1.19 -9.65 23.51
C SER A 486 2.37 -8.81 23.04
N VAL A 487 2.14 -7.91 22.07
CA VAL A 487 3.12 -6.91 21.64
C VAL A 487 3.44 -5.94 22.78
N LEU A 488 2.45 -5.59 23.63
CA LEU A 488 2.66 -4.69 24.76
C LEU A 488 3.51 -5.35 25.85
N SER A 489 3.26 -6.61 26.22
CA SER A 489 4.05 -7.26 27.29
C SER A 489 5.50 -7.53 26.86
N THR A 490 5.73 -7.92 25.59
CA THR A 490 7.10 -8.11 25.08
C THR A 490 7.81 -6.77 24.83
N SER A 491 7.09 -5.72 24.42
CA SER A 491 7.66 -4.37 24.28
C SER A 491 7.99 -3.73 25.62
N GLU A 492 7.18 -3.93 26.68
CA GLU A 492 7.49 -3.39 28.02
C GLU A 492 8.72 -4.06 28.64
N GLU A 493 8.90 -5.38 28.48
CA GLU A 493 10.10 -6.11 28.94
C GLU A 493 11.37 -5.72 28.14
N VAL A 494 11.26 -5.47 26.84
CA VAL A 494 12.41 -5.07 26.01
C VAL A 494 12.74 -3.58 26.18
N VAL A 495 11.75 -2.70 26.34
CA VAL A 495 11.95 -1.25 26.53
C VAL A 495 12.48 -0.92 27.92
N THR A 496 12.13 -1.69 28.96
CA THR A 496 12.73 -1.54 30.30
C THR A 496 14.21 -1.87 30.29
N THR A 497 14.66 -2.80 29.44
CA THR A 497 16.07 -3.17 29.30
C THR A 497 16.93 -2.09 28.58
N ILE A 498 16.31 -1.15 27.86
CA ILE A 498 17.02 -0.07 27.11
C ILE A 498 17.09 1.25 27.91
N LYS A 499 16.44 1.32 29.09
CA LYS A 499 16.43 2.51 29.95
C LYS A 499 17.43 2.44 31.10
N GLU A 500 18.68 2.08 30.87
CA GLU A 500 19.75 2.36 31.84
C GLU A 500 21.05 2.72 31.11
N GLU A 501 21.30 4.02 31.03
CA GLU A 501 22.60 4.72 31.18
C GLU A 501 22.51 6.13 30.55
N GLU A 502 21.90 7.08 31.28
CA GLU A 502 22.21 8.50 31.10
C GLU A 502 23.23 8.91 32.19
N PRO A 503 24.44 9.40 31.83
CA PRO A 503 25.35 9.94 32.84
C PRO A 503 24.84 11.30 33.31
N SER A 504 24.62 11.42 34.61
CA SER A 504 24.20 12.64 35.29
C SER A 504 25.33 13.67 35.33
N VAL A 505 25.28 14.69 34.46
CA VAL A 505 26.13 15.87 34.57
C VAL A 505 25.49 16.86 35.54
N LYS A 506 26.04 16.91 36.77
CA LYS A 506 25.72 17.97 37.75
C LYS A 506 26.39 19.28 37.30
N ILE A 507 25.60 20.25 36.85
CA ILE A 507 26.04 21.64 36.72
C ILE A 507 25.95 22.27 38.12
N LYS A 508 27.08 22.78 38.63
CA LYS A 508 27.11 23.62 39.83
C LYS A 508 26.73 25.04 39.43
N ASP A 509 25.70 25.59 40.06
CA ASP A 509 25.39 27.01 40.02
C ASP A 509 26.43 27.79 40.83
N GLU A 510 27.09 28.78 40.21
CA GLU A 510 27.79 29.86 40.90
C GLU A 510 26.95 31.15 40.81
N PRO A 511 26.90 31.97 41.88
CA PRO A 511 26.09 33.18 41.90
C PRO A 511 26.78 34.32 41.16
N VAL A 512 25.98 35.07 40.40
CA VAL A 512 26.37 36.33 39.77
C VAL A 512 26.40 37.41 40.85
N ASP A 513 27.59 37.88 41.19
CA ASP A 513 27.76 39.07 42.03
C ASP A 513 27.61 40.34 41.19
N THR A 514 26.85 41.28 41.73
CA THR A 514 26.50 42.54 41.08
C THR A 514 27.28 43.64 41.78
N GLU A 515 28.28 44.24 41.13
CA GLU A 515 28.73 45.57 41.54
C GLU A 515 29.24 46.40 40.36
N MET A 516 28.68 47.61 40.29
CA MET A 516 28.95 48.67 39.32
C MET A 516 30.28 49.38 39.62
N ALA A 517 30.88 49.94 38.55
CA ALA A 517 31.23 51.36 38.37
C ALA A 517 32.63 51.58 37.79
N LEU A 518 32.70 51.92 36.50
CA LEU A 518 33.07 53.25 35.99
C LEU A 518 32.84 53.33 34.47
#